data_AF-W1YQZ4-F1
#
_entry.id   AF-W1YQZ4-F1
#
_cell.length_a   1.000
_cell.length_b   1.000
_cell.length_c   1.000
_cell.angle_alpha   90.00
_cell.angle_beta   90.00
_cell.angle_gamma   90.00
#
_symmetry.space_group_name_H-M   'P 1'
#
loop_
_entity.id
_entity.type
_entity.pdbx_description
1 polymer ?
#
loop_
_entity_poly.entity_id
_entity_poly.type
_entity_poly.pdbx_seq_one_letter_code
_entity_poly.pdbx_strand_id
1 'polypeptide(L)'
;VDWLKERFNGDLDALNAAYGLNYWANRINAWEEFPDLTQTINGSLAAAFDFFRRSLVTDFLLWQRAIVDEYRREDQFVTQNFDYEWRGYSFGIQPAVDHFKAAEA
;
A
#
# COMPACT_ATOMS: atom_id res chain seq x y z
N VAL A 1 -9.48 -4.77 5.40
CA VAL A 1 -10.55 -3.74 5.33
C VAL A 1 -10.31 -2.57 6.28
N ASP A 2 -9.64 -2.75 7.42
CA ASP A 2 -9.51 -1.69 8.43
C ASP A 2 -8.77 -0.45 7.94
N TRP A 3 -7.77 -0.59 7.06
CA TRP A 3 -7.14 0.55 6.40
C TRP A 3 -8.13 1.45 5.63
N LEU A 4 -9.14 0.85 4.96
CA LEU A 4 -10.19 1.60 4.29
C LEU A 4 -11.17 2.22 5.30
N LYS A 5 -11.48 1.51 6.40
CA LYS A 5 -12.29 2.08 7.49
C LYS A 5 -11.64 3.33 8.06
N GLU A 6 -10.34 3.29 8.33
CA GLU A 6 -9.61 4.45 8.81
C GLU A 6 -9.61 5.58 7.78
N ARG A 7 -9.25 5.27 6.52
CA ARG A 7 -9.20 6.26 5.44
C ARG A 7 -10.51 7.01 5.19
N PHE A 8 -11.64 6.34 5.35
CA PHE A 8 -12.98 6.90 5.12
C PHE A 8 -13.75 7.14 6.42
N ASN A 9 -13.10 7.11 7.58
CA ASN A 9 -13.73 7.29 8.90
C ASN A 9 -14.96 6.35 9.12
N GLY A 10 -14.92 5.15 8.57
CA GLY A 10 -16.00 4.16 8.63
C GLY A 10 -17.18 4.42 7.68
N ASP A 11 -17.14 5.50 6.90
CA ASP A 11 -18.22 5.93 6.01
C ASP A 11 -18.20 5.17 4.66
N LEU A 12 -19.11 4.20 4.53
CA LEU A 12 -19.28 3.44 3.30
C LEU A 12 -19.90 4.27 2.17
N ASP A 13 -20.70 5.30 2.44
CA ASP A 13 -21.24 6.19 1.40
C ASP A 13 -20.12 7.00 0.77
N ALA A 14 -19.21 7.56 1.58
CA ALA A 14 -18.02 8.26 1.11
C ALA A 14 -17.10 7.34 0.29
N LEU A 15 -16.86 6.10 0.75
CA LEU A 15 -16.07 5.10 0.03
C LEU A 15 -16.70 4.75 -1.33
N ASN A 16 -17.98 4.40 -1.33
CA ASN A 16 -18.70 4.01 -2.54
C ASN A 16 -18.75 5.16 -3.57
N ALA A 17 -18.91 6.40 -3.10
CA ALA A 17 -18.87 7.59 -3.95
C ALA A 17 -17.48 7.84 -4.53
N ALA A 18 -16.42 7.77 -3.71
CA ALA A 18 -15.05 8.01 -4.14
C ALA A 18 -14.55 6.98 -5.16
N TYR A 19 -14.97 5.72 -5.04
CA TYR A 19 -14.53 4.63 -5.91
C TYR A 19 -15.56 4.23 -6.98
N GLY A 20 -16.71 4.90 -7.04
CA GLY A 20 -17.74 4.65 -8.06
C GLY A 20 -18.32 3.24 -8.02
N LEU A 21 -18.46 2.66 -6.82
CA LEU A 21 -18.80 1.23 -6.66
C LEU A 21 -20.25 0.90 -7.04
N ASN A 22 -21.12 1.89 -7.23
CA ASN A 22 -22.45 1.65 -7.79
C ASN A 22 -22.39 1.06 -9.22
N TYR A 23 -21.31 1.31 -9.95
CA TYR A 23 -21.09 0.74 -11.27
C TYR A 23 -21.04 -0.78 -11.22
N TRP A 24 -21.81 -1.44 -12.10
CA TRP A 24 -21.94 -2.91 -12.17
C TRP A 24 -22.24 -3.57 -10.82
N ALA A 25 -23.04 -2.90 -9.98
CA ALA A 25 -23.51 -3.45 -8.71
C ALA A 25 -22.38 -3.88 -7.73
N ASN A 26 -21.23 -3.19 -7.75
CA ASN A 26 -20.11 -3.45 -6.84
C ASN A 26 -20.23 -2.74 -5.48
N ARG A 27 -21.39 -2.13 -5.17
CA ARG A 27 -21.58 -1.30 -3.98
C ARG A 27 -21.39 -2.15 -2.72
N ILE A 28 -20.60 -1.65 -1.78
CA ILE A 28 -20.36 -2.29 -0.48
C ILE A 28 -21.27 -1.61 0.55
N ASN A 29 -22.29 -2.32 1.04
CA ASN A 29 -23.28 -1.75 1.96
C ASN A 29 -22.98 -2.05 3.43
N ALA A 30 -22.20 -3.08 3.70
CA ALA A 30 -21.71 -3.41 5.04
C ALA A 30 -20.24 -3.86 4.96
N TRP A 31 -19.48 -3.67 6.04
CA TRP A 31 -18.07 -4.05 6.09
C TRP A 31 -17.86 -5.56 6.06
N GLU A 32 -18.85 -6.33 6.52
CA GLU A 32 -18.89 -7.78 6.53
C GLU A 32 -19.11 -8.37 5.12
N GLU A 33 -19.65 -7.57 4.19
CA GLU A 33 -19.91 -7.95 2.79
C GLU A 33 -18.72 -7.61 1.87
N PHE A 34 -17.60 -7.15 2.44
CA PHE A 34 -16.47 -6.70 1.65
C PHE A 34 -15.91 -7.87 0.81
N PRO A 35 -15.84 -7.74 -0.53
CA PRO A 35 -15.50 -8.85 -1.41
C PRO A 35 -13.99 -9.14 -1.41
N ASP A 36 -13.63 -10.33 -1.88
CA ASP A 36 -12.26 -10.60 -2.30
C ASP A 36 -11.85 -9.64 -3.42
N LEU A 37 -10.63 -9.09 -3.31
CA LEU A 37 -10.08 -8.13 -4.25
C LEU A 37 -9.34 -8.78 -5.42
N THR A 38 -9.05 -10.09 -5.37
CA THR A 38 -8.25 -10.81 -6.37
C THR A 38 -8.74 -10.58 -7.81
N GLN A 39 -10.05 -10.52 -8.02
CA GLN A 39 -10.69 -10.34 -9.33
C GLN A 39 -11.51 -9.05 -9.40
N THR A 40 -11.18 -8.04 -8.59
CA THR A 40 -11.90 -6.77 -8.67
C THR A 40 -11.69 -6.14 -10.04
N ILE A 41 -12.78 -5.73 -10.66
CA ILE A 41 -12.76 -4.99 -11.93
C ILE A 41 -12.71 -3.47 -11.70
N ASN A 42 -12.82 -3.02 -10.45
CA ASN A 42 -12.84 -1.61 -10.12
C ASN A 42 -11.40 -1.10 -9.94
N GLY A 43 -10.94 -0.30 -10.91
CA GLY A 43 -9.57 0.23 -10.91
C GLY A 43 -9.23 1.11 -9.70
N SER A 44 -10.20 1.86 -9.15
CA SER A 44 -10.00 2.70 -7.96
C SER A 44 -9.73 1.85 -6.71
N LEU A 45 -10.51 0.79 -6.52
CA LEU A 45 -10.36 -0.13 -5.42
C LEU A 45 -9.05 -0.94 -5.53
N ALA A 46 -8.73 -1.42 -6.75
CA ALA A 46 -7.45 -2.09 -7.02
C ALA A 46 -6.25 -1.18 -6.73
N ALA A 47 -6.27 0.06 -7.22
CA ALA A 47 -5.20 1.02 -6.99
C ALA A 47 -5.03 1.39 -5.50
N ALA A 48 -6.14 1.52 -4.76
CA ALA A 48 -6.11 1.74 -3.32
C ALA A 48 -5.49 0.55 -2.57
N PHE A 49 -5.80 -0.68 -3.00
CA PHE A 49 -5.19 -1.88 -2.44
C PHE A 49 -3.68 -1.97 -2.75
N ASP A 50 -3.28 -1.62 -3.97
CA ASP A 50 -1.85 -1.54 -4.33
C ASP A 50 -1.12 -0.49 -3.51
N PHE A 51 -1.75 0.67 -3.28
CA PHE A 51 -1.21 1.69 -2.39
C PHE A 51 -0.99 1.16 -0.96
N PHE A 52 -1.99 0.46 -0.41
CA PHE A 52 -1.86 -0.18 0.90
C PHE A 52 -0.71 -1.21 0.93
N ARG A 53 -0.59 -2.05 -0.11
CA ARG A 53 0.51 -3.03 -0.17
C ARG A 53 1.88 -2.35 -0.25
N ARG A 54 2.01 -1.24 -0.98
CA ARG A 54 3.25 -0.44 -1.01
C ARG A 54 3.58 0.17 0.36
N SER A 55 2.58 0.67 1.10
CA SER A 55 2.84 1.22 2.44
C SER A 55 3.35 0.14 3.40
N LEU A 56 2.86 -1.11 3.28
CA LEU A 56 3.38 -2.22 4.08
C LEU A 56 4.88 -2.50 3.82
N VAL A 57 5.38 -2.25 2.61
CA VAL A 57 6.83 -2.36 2.33
C VAL A 57 7.60 -1.29 3.11
N THR A 58 7.13 -0.05 3.09
CA THR A 58 7.71 1.04 3.88
C THR A 58 7.70 0.71 5.38
N ASP A 59 6.55 0.29 5.92
CA ASP A 59 6.40 -0.07 7.32
C ASP A 59 7.32 -1.23 7.72
N PHE A 60 7.49 -2.20 6.82
CA PHE A 60 8.38 -3.33 7.04
C PHE A 60 9.85 -2.92 7.12
N LEU A 61 10.31 -2.03 6.23
CA LEU A 61 11.67 -1.52 6.26
C LEU A 61 11.92 -0.67 7.51
N LEU A 62 10.97 0.19 7.89
CA LEU A 62 11.02 0.96 9.14
C LEU A 62 11.07 0.06 10.37
N TRP A 63 10.29 -1.02 10.38
CA TRP A 63 10.31 -2.01 11.46
C TRP A 63 11.68 -2.71 11.56
N GLN A 64 12.27 -3.13 10.44
CA GLN A 64 13.63 -3.69 10.45
C GLN A 64 14.66 -2.68 10.93
N ARG A 65 14.56 -1.43 10.46
CA ARG A 65 15.45 -0.35 10.86
C ARG A 65 15.41 -0.13 12.37
N ALA A 66 14.22 -0.09 12.96
CA ALA A 66 14.02 0.09 14.39
C ALA A 66 14.75 -1.00 15.19
N ILE A 67 14.67 -2.26 14.75
CA ILE A 67 15.41 -3.36 15.37
C ILE A 67 16.92 -3.15 15.24
N VAL A 68 17.43 -2.78 14.05
CA VAL A 68 18.87 -2.53 13.86
C VAL A 68 19.36 -1.34 14.71
N ASP A 69 18.53 -0.32 14.89
CA ASP A 69 18.82 0.84 15.74
C ASP A 69 19.05 0.47 17.22
N GLU A 70 18.47 -0.63 17.71
CA GLU A 70 18.71 -1.13 19.07
C GLU A 70 20.15 -1.64 19.29
N TYR A 71 20.86 -2.02 18.21
CA TYR A 71 22.17 -2.69 18.30
C TYR A 71 23.30 -1.99 17.56
N ARG A 72 23.01 -1.11 16.60
CA ARG A 72 24.06 -0.48 15.79
C ARG A 72 24.89 0.47 16.64
N ARG A 73 26.17 0.58 16.29
CA ARG A 73 27.05 1.62 16.84
C ARG A 73 26.76 2.97 16.18
N GLU A 74 27.19 4.04 16.85
CA GLU A 74 27.04 5.41 16.37
C GLU A 74 27.74 5.66 15.02
N ASP A 75 28.79 4.90 14.70
CA ASP A 75 29.57 5.01 13.45
C ASP A 75 28.99 4.19 12.28
N GLN A 76 27.91 3.44 12.50
CA GLN A 76 27.27 2.62 11.47
C GLN A 76 26.03 3.30 10.89
N PHE A 77 25.78 3.06 9.60
CA PHE A 77 24.56 3.47 8.92
C PHE A 77 23.78 2.23 8.42
N VAL A 78 22.49 2.42 8.19
CA VAL A 78 21.62 1.44 7.53
C VAL A 78 21.26 1.96 6.15
N THR A 79 21.08 1.04 5.22
CA THR A 79 20.75 1.35 3.82
C THR A 79 19.89 0.23 3.24
N GLN A 80 19.32 0.48 2.08
CA GLN A 80 18.52 -0.48 1.33
C GLN A 80 18.84 -0.40 -0.17
N ASN A 81 18.93 -1.56 -0.81
CA ASN A 81 19.24 -1.68 -2.23
C ASN A 81 17.97 -1.64 -3.10
N PHE A 82 17.32 -0.48 -3.18
CA PHE A 82 16.15 -0.29 -4.05
C PHE A 82 16.45 -0.64 -5.52
N ASP A 83 15.49 -1.27 -6.17
CA ASP A 83 15.53 -1.69 -7.57
C ASP A 83 14.49 -0.93 -8.41
N TYR A 84 14.50 -1.13 -9.73
CA TYR A 84 13.61 -0.43 -10.65
C TYR A 84 12.65 -1.42 -11.32
N GLU A 85 11.63 -0.89 -12.01
CA GLU A 85 10.81 -1.72 -12.90
C GLU A 85 11.71 -2.52 -13.85
N TRP A 86 11.46 -3.84 -13.95
CA TRP A 86 12.30 -4.74 -14.72
C TRP A 86 11.69 -5.11 -16.07
N ARG A 87 12.39 -4.76 -17.16
CA ARG A 87 12.06 -5.16 -18.54
C ARG A 87 13.25 -5.84 -19.22
N GLY A 88 13.89 -6.78 -18.52
CA GLY A 88 15.17 -7.40 -18.91
C GLY A 88 16.41 -6.61 -18.45
N TYR A 89 16.19 -5.39 -17.94
CA TYR A 89 17.13 -4.51 -17.26
C TYR A 89 16.35 -3.48 -16.43
N SER A 90 17.04 -2.70 -15.60
CA SER A 90 16.45 -1.59 -14.83
C SER A 90 15.91 -0.52 -15.78
N PHE A 91 14.58 -0.37 -15.83
CA PHE A 91 13.91 0.41 -16.86
C PHE A 91 13.20 1.66 -16.33
N GLY A 92 12.36 1.51 -15.30
CA GLY A 92 11.40 2.54 -14.90
C GLY A 92 11.16 2.64 -13.39
N ILE A 93 10.18 3.48 -13.01
CA ILE A 93 9.76 3.65 -11.61
C ILE A 93 9.29 2.30 -11.06
N GLN A 94 9.78 1.90 -9.90
CA GLN A 94 9.38 0.67 -9.22
C GLN A 94 7.86 0.67 -8.95
N PRO A 95 7.07 -0.23 -9.58
CA PRO A 95 5.61 -0.25 -9.40
C PRO A 95 5.16 -0.74 -8.01
N ALA A 96 6.00 -1.53 -7.34
CA ALA A 96 5.65 -2.23 -6.10
C ALA A 96 6.18 -1.57 -4.81
N VAL A 97 6.90 -0.45 -4.91
CA VAL A 97 7.47 0.28 -3.76
C VAL A 97 7.49 1.77 -4.08
N ASP A 98 7.05 2.61 -3.14
CA ASP A 98 7.30 4.05 -3.22
C ASP A 98 8.68 4.35 -2.61
N HIS A 99 9.67 4.58 -3.46
CA HIS A 99 11.06 4.81 -3.01
C HIS A 99 11.21 6.05 -2.14
N PHE A 100 10.47 7.13 -2.40
CA PHE A 100 10.61 8.36 -1.63
C PHE A 100 10.15 8.14 -0.20
N LYS A 101 9.07 7.38 -0.01
CA LYS A 101 8.58 6.99 1.32
C LYS A 101 9.44 5.92 1.97
N ALA A 102 9.84 4.90 1.23
CA ALA A 102 10.63 3.79 1.76
C ALA A 102 12.06 4.22 2.16
N ALA A 103 12.62 5.27 1.55
CA ALA A 103 13.94 5.79 1.89
C ALA A 103 13.99 6.56 3.23
N GLU A 104 12.84 6.78 3.88
CA GLU A 104 12.79 7.32 5.25
C GLU A 104 13.21 6.26 6.32
N ALA A 105 13.27 4.97 5.94
CA ALA A 105 13.79 3.89 6.78
C ALA A 105 15.32 3.86 6.83
#